data_AF-A0A7C5ZDT8-F1
#
_entry.id   AF-A0A7C5ZDT8-F1
#
_cell.length_a   1.000
_cell.length_b   1.000
_cell.length_c   1.000
_cell.angle_alpha   90.00
_cell.angle_beta   90.00
_cell.angle_gamma   90.00
#
_symmetry.space_group_name_H-M   'P 1'
#
loop_
_entity.id
_entity.type
_entity.pdbx_description
1 polymer ?
#
loop_
_entity_poly.entity_id
_entity_poly.type
_entity_poly.pdbx_seq_one_letter_code
_entity_poly.pdbx_strand_id
1 'polypeptide(L)'
;MLVICSMPFIQAITHGQNTCISLLLLTLTVTAWRARRPLAAGLVCGLMLYKPQLVAVLAGVLVLNLGLRALIGIGLIATATLIATQLLLPAALDDYLYRLPLNLAAVQVDQAYPWERHVTLQAFWRLLYQGRGAGQPSGVVSLMSLLSAMLLGAGLLTACWRSGADHADDCWTGETAARRRDRLICATILTTPLLMPFYFDYDLLLLSAAAVLLAGELLSRPDGARYEPTQRLLIGTWIGLYGWLMVNAPLAAASGINLTVLLLGTISGLTIWRACRAGVSTGGLAIPSPVLDRPGRQYVIVRRAA
;
A
#
# COMPACT_ATOMS: atom_id res chain seq x y z
N MET A 1 -12.70 -13.75 10.31
CA MET A 1 -14.11 -13.50 9.95
C MET A 1 -14.26 -12.37 8.94
N LEU A 2 -13.88 -11.12 9.25
CA LEU A 2 -14.06 -9.99 8.31
C LEU A 2 -13.43 -10.20 6.92
N VAL A 3 -12.25 -10.81 6.84
CA VAL A 3 -11.62 -11.11 5.53
C VAL A 3 -12.43 -12.13 4.72
N ILE A 4 -12.89 -13.22 5.36
CA ILE A 4 -13.62 -14.32 4.70
C ILE A 4 -14.98 -13.84 4.18
N CYS A 5 -15.64 -12.96 4.93
CA CYS A 5 -16.93 -12.38 4.54
C CYS A 5 -16.80 -11.19 3.58
N SER A 6 -15.58 -10.80 3.18
CA SER A 6 -15.38 -9.66 2.29
C SER A 6 -15.66 -10.02 0.83
N MET A 7 -16.30 -9.12 0.07
CA MET A 7 -16.50 -9.33 -1.37
C MET A 7 -15.19 -9.60 -2.13
N PRO A 8 -14.06 -8.91 -1.87
CA PRO A 8 -12.81 -9.23 -2.54
C PRO A 8 -12.36 -10.68 -2.34
N PHE A 9 -12.56 -11.24 -1.14
CA PHE A 9 -12.25 -12.65 -0.87
C PHE A 9 -13.19 -13.59 -1.63
N ILE A 10 -14.50 -13.35 -1.57
CA ILE A 10 -15.50 -14.16 -2.27
C ILE A 10 -15.24 -14.14 -3.78
N GLN A 11 -14.99 -12.97 -4.35
CA GLN A 11 -14.63 -12.80 -5.77
C GLN A 11 -13.33 -13.53 -6.12
N ALA A 12 -12.29 -13.42 -5.28
CA ALA A 12 -11.02 -14.09 -5.53
C ALA A 12 -11.17 -15.62 -5.63
N ILE A 13 -11.96 -16.22 -4.73
CA ILE A 13 -12.22 -17.67 -4.75
C ILE A 13 -13.11 -18.06 -5.92
N THR A 14 -14.24 -17.37 -6.11
CA THR A 14 -15.23 -17.71 -7.14
C THR A 14 -14.73 -17.51 -8.57
N HIS A 15 -13.83 -16.55 -8.79
CA HIS A 15 -13.27 -16.26 -10.11
C HIS A 15 -11.88 -16.90 -10.32
N GLY A 16 -11.45 -17.80 -9.43
CA GLY A 16 -10.16 -18.51 -9.55
C GLY A 16 -8.94 -17.58 -9.61
N GLN A 17 -8.97 -16.46 -8.89
CA GLN A 17 -7.92 -15.45 -8.96
C GLN A 17 -6.73 -15.81 -8.05
N ASN A 18 -5.52 -15.53 -8.53
CA ASN A 18 -4.26 -15.77 -7.79
C ASN A 18 -4.02 -14.77 -6.64
N THR A 19 -5.06 -14.07 -6.15
CA THR A 19 -4.95 -13.01 -5.15
C THR A 19 -4.59 -13.57 -3.76
N CYS A 20 -5.00 -14.78 -3.40
CA CYS A 20 -4.55 -15.43 -2.16
C CYS A 20 -3.04 -15.68 -2.14
N ILE A 21 -2.47 -16.12 -3.27
CA ILE A 21 -1.01 -16.27 -3.44
C ILE A 21 -0.34 -14.90 -3.36
N SER A 22 -0.90 -13.87 -4.01
CA SER A 22 -0.40 -12.49 -3.92
C SER A 22 -0.40 -11.99 -2.48
N LEU A 23 -1.44 -12.30 -1.68
CA LEU A 23 -1.53 -11.90 -0.28
C LEU A 23 -0.49 -12.60 0.59
N LEU A 24 -0.26 -13.90 0.36
CA LEU A 24 0.79 -14.66 1.04
C LEU A 24 2.16 -14.04 0.76
N LEU A 25 2.50 -13.83 -0.52
CA LEU A 25 3.77 -13.23 -0.92
C LEU A 25 3.92 -11.79 -0.40
N LEU A 26 2.86 -10.99 -0.46
CA LEU A 26 2.86 -9.64 0.11
C LEU A 26 3.13 -9.68 1.62
N THR A 27 2.48 -10.59 2.34
CA THR A 27 2.66 -10.74 3.80
C THR A 27 4.08 -11.18 4.15
N LEU A 28 4.66 -12.09 3.37
CA LEU A 28 6.06 -12.52 3.52
C LEU A 28 7.04 -11.37 3.23
N THR A 29 6.79 -10.59 2.16
CA THR A 29 7.57 -9.39 1.83
C THR A 29 7.50 -8.37 2.96
N VAL A 30 6.30 -8.06 3.47
CA VAL A 30 6.08 -7.15 4.62
C VAL A 30 6.82 -7.67 5.85
N THR A 31 6.74 -8.97 6.14
CA THR A 31 7.42 -9.58 7.29
C THR A 31 8.94 -9.43 7.19
N ALA A 32 9.52 -9.75 6.03
CA ALA A 32 10.95 -9.59 5.78
C ALA A 32 11.39 -8.11 5.78
N TRP A 33 10.57 -7.21 5.25
CA TRP A 33 10.80 -5.77 5.28
C TRP A 33 10.82 -5.25 6.72
N ARG A 34 9.84 -5.64 7.54
CA ARG A 34 9.80 -5.32 8.97
C ARG A 34 11.00 -5.88 9.72
N ALA A 35 11.48 -7.07 9.35
CA ALA A 35 12.67 -7.68 9.93
C ALA A 35 14.00 -7.07 9.41
N ARG A 36 13.96 -6.05 8.54
CA ARG A 36 15.15 -5.46 7.89
C ARG A 36 16.03 -6.51 7.21
N ARG A 37 15.41 -7.51 6.58
CA ARG A 37 16.07 -8.54 5.77
C ARG A 37 15.95 -8.17 4.28
N PRO A 38 16.78 -7.25 3.77
CA PRO A 38 16.59 -6.63 2.45
C PRO A 38 16.58 -7.66 1.32
N LEU A 39 17.54 -8.59 1.32
CA LEU A 39 17.64 -9.61 0.29
C LEU A 39 16.41 -10.53 0.29
N ALA A 40 15.98 -11.02 1.45
CA ALA A 40 14.80 -11.88 1.57
C ALA A 40 13.52 -11.14 1.13
N ALA A 41 13.35 -9.89 1.55
CA ALA A 41 12.22 -9.07 1.11
C ALA A 41 12.24 -8.88 -0.42
N GLY A 42 13.43 -8.65 -1.00
CA GLY A 42 13.60 -8.54 -2.44
C GLY A 42 13.27 -9.82 -3.20
N LEU A 43 13.75 -10.98 -2.74
CA LEU A 43 13.45 -12.29 -3.35
C LEU A 43 11.94 -12.55 -3.35
N VAL A 44 11.27 -12.40 -2.21
CA VAL A 44 9.82 -12.65 -2.12
C VAL A 44 9.02 -11.63 -2.94
N CYS A 45 9.43 -10.35 -2.93
CA CYS A 45 8.81 -9.32 -3.77
C CYS A 45 8.99 -9.63 -5.26
N GLY A 46 10.15 -10.13 -5.68
CA GLY A 46 10.42 -10.58 -7.04
C GLY A 46 9.51 -11.73 -7.49
N LEU A 47 9.13 -12.65 -6.58
CA LEU A 47 8.20 -13.73 -6.92
C LEU A 47 6.81 -13.21 -7.31
N MET A 48 6.43 -12.00 -6.90
CA MET A 48 5.16 -11.39 -7.27
C MET A 48 5.16 -10.80 -8.70
N LEU A 49 6.28 -10.83 -9.43
CA LEU A 49 6.39 -10.25 -10.79
C LEU A 49 5.44 -10.88 -11.81
N TYR A 50 4.82 -12.02 -11.52
CA TYR A 50 3.70 -12.54 -12.30
C TYR A 50 2.48 -11.59 -12.33
N LYS A 51 2.39 -10.65 -11.36
CA LYS A 51 1.49 -9.50 -11.36
C LYS A 51 2.32 -8.22 -11.27
N PRO A 52 2.92 -7.75 -12.38
CA PRO A 52 3.86 -6.62 -12.36
C PRO A 52 3.22 -5.34 -11.80
N GLN A 53 1.90 -5.17 -12.00
CA GLN A 53 1.15 -4.05 -11.45
C GLN A 53 1.12 -4.00 -9.92
N LEU A 54 1.19 -5.14 -9.22
CA LEU A 54 1.25 -5.15 -7.76
C LEU A 54 2.65 -4.80 -7.26
N VAL A 55 3.67 -5.16 -8.02
CA VAL A 55 5.06 -5.13 -7.57
C VAL A 55 5.73 -3.80 -7.79
N ALA A 56 5.43 -3.07 -8.88
CA ALA A 56 6.25 -1.92 -9.27
C ALA A 56 6.38 -0.85 -8.17
N VAL A 57 5.27 -0.41 -7.57
CA VAL A 57 5.28 0.59 -6.48
C VAL A 57 5.90 0.00 -5.21
N LEU A 58 5.54 -1.23 -4.86
CA LEU A 58 6.06 -1.93 -3.68
C LEU A 58 7.58 -2.09 -3.75
N ALA A 59 8.10 -2.58 -4.88
CA ALA A 59 9.51 -2.75 -5.18
C ALA A 59 10.25 -1.42 -5.17
N GLY A 60 9.68 -0.37 -5.77
CA GLY A 60 10.26 0.97 -5.76
C GLY A 60 10.49 1.47 -4.33
N VAL A 61 9.45 1.46 -3.49
CA VAL A 61 9.58 1.91 -2.09
C VAL A 61 10.47 0.97 -1.27
N LEU A 62 10.39 -0.34 -1.50
CA LEU A 62 11.25 -1.33 -0.83
C LEU A 62 12.74 -1.06 -1.12
N VAL A 63 13.10 -0.80 -2.38
CA VAL A 63 14.48 -0.48 -2.80
C VAL A 63 14.91 0.87 -2.22
N LEU A 64 14.06 1.88 -2.24
CA LEU A 64 14.36 3.19 -1.63
C LEU A 64 14.57 3.09 -0.11
N ASN A 65 13.85 2.19 0.57
CA ASN A 65 13.92 2.04 2.02
C ASN A 65 15.02 1.07 2.52
N LEU A 66 15.29 0.00 1.76
CA LEU A 66 16.21 -1.08 2.15
C LEU A 66 17.49 -1.15 1.30
N GLY A 67 17.58 -0.37 0.23
CA GLY A 67 18.77 -0.20 -0.60
C GLY A 67 19.02 -1.33 -1.60
N LEU A 68 20.27 -1.35 -2.12
CA LEU A 68 20.70 -2.20 -3.23
C LEU A 68 20.52 -3.72 -2.96
N ARG A 69 20.60 -4.15 -1.71
CA ARG A 69 20.40 -5.58 -1.35
C ARG A 69 18.99 -6.07 -1.67
N ALA A 70 17.97 -5.22 -1.53
CA ALA A 70 16.61 -5.56 -1.94
C ALA A 70 16.48 -5.62 -3.47
N LEU A 71 17.13 -4.69 -4.18
CA LEU A 71 17.17 -4.69 -5.65
C LEU A 71 17.83 -5.97 -6.19
N ILE A 72 18.94 -6.42 -5.59
CA ILE A 72 19.60 -7.68 -5.95
C ILE A 72 18.63 -8.85 -5.79
N GLY A 73 17.90 -8.92 -4.67
CA GLY A 73 16.90 -9.98 -4.46
C GLY A 73 15.80 -10.00 -5.52
N ILE A 74 15.27 -8.83 -5.87
CA ILE A 74 14.27 -8.71 -6.95
C ILE A 74 14.88 -9.15 -8.28
N GLY A 75 16.07 -8.65 -8.61
CA GLY A 75 16.78 -8.95 -9.86
C GLY A 75 17.13 -10.43 -10.02
N LEU A 76 17.52 -11.12 -8.95
CA LEU A 76 17.80 -12.56 -8.97
C LEU A 76 16.56 -13.36 -9.33
N ILE A 77 15.43 -13.11 -8.68
CA ILE A 77 14.19 -13.83 -8.99
C ILE A 77 13.66 -13.46 -10.37
N ALA A 78 13.65 -12.18 -10.73
CA ALA A 78 13.23 -11.73 -12.07
C ALA A 78 14.03 -12.45 -13.15
N THR A 79 15.36 -12.47 -13.02
CA THR A 79 16.27 -13.11 -13.97
C THR A 79 16.04 -14.62 -14.01
N ALA A 80 15.95 -15.28 -12.85
CA ALA A 80 15.68 -16.71 -12.78
C ALA A 80 14.35 -17.09 -13.45
N THR A 81 13.28 -16.30 -13.22
CA THR A 81 11.97 -16.54 -13.86
C THR A 81 11.96 -16.27 -15.36
N LEU A 82 12.73 -15.28 -15.83
CA LEU A 82 12.87 -14.98 -17.26
C LEU A 82 13.66 -16.09 -17.96
N ILE A 83 14.77 -16.53 -17.37
CA ILE A 83 15.56 -17.67 -17.89
C ILE A 83 14.69 -18.93 -17.91
N ALA A 84 13.99 -19.24 -16.82
CA ALA A 84 13.10 -20.39 -16.76
C ALA A 84 12.00 -20.32 -17.84
N THR A 85 11.38 -19.15 -18.04
CA THR A 85 10.40 -18.93 -19.10
C THR A 85 11.02 -19.18 -20.47
N GLN A 86 12.20 -18.63 -20.76
CA GLN A 86 12.84 -18.81 -22.07
C GLN A 86 13.25 -20.26 -22.35
N LEU A 87 13.68 -20.99 -21.33
CA LEU A 87 14.08 -22.40 -21.45
C LEU A 87 12.89 -23.34 -21.57
N LEU A 88 11.82 -23.11 -20.81
CA LEU A 88 10.65 -23.99 -20.76
C LEU A 88 9.60 -23.65 -21.83
N LEU A 89 9.53 -22.38 -22.23
CA LEU A 89 8.55 -21.83 -23.18
C LEU A 89 9.26 -20.92 -24.20
N PRO A 90 10.05 -21.49 -25.13
CA PRO A 90 10.79 -20.71 -26.11
C PRO A 90 9.83 -19.85 -26.96
N ALA A 91 10.26 -18.64 -27.29
CA ALA A 91 9.50 -17.60 -28.01
C ALA A 91 8.27 -17.04 -27.27
N ALA A 92 7.91 -17.51 -26.09
CA ALA A 92 6.76 -16.99 -25.35
C ALA A 92 6.93 -15.52 -24.93
N LEU A 93 8.16 -15.09 -24.61
CA LEU A 93 8.44 -13.69 -24.29
C LEU A 93 8.26 -12.78 -25.51
N ASP A 94 8.75 -13.19 -26.67
CA ASP A 94 8.62 -12.42 -27.92
C ASP A 94 7.15 -12.33 -28.35
N ASP A 95 6.42 -13.45 -28.31
CA ASP A 95 4.99 -13.48 -28.61
C ASP A 95 4.20 -12.63 -27.61
N TYR A 96 4.53 -12.70 -26.32
CA TYR A 96 3.90 -11.86 -25.30
C TYR A 96 4.12 -10.36 -25.58
N LEU A 97 5.36 -9.94 -25.83
CA LEU A 97 5.67 -8.53 -26.09
C LEU A 97 5.01 -8.01 -27.38
N TYR A 98 4.91 -8.85 -28.41
CA TYR A 98 4.23 -8.53 -29.66
C TYR A 98 2.71 -8.43 -29.49
N ARG A 99 2.09 -9.40 -28.82
CA ARG A 99 0.62 -9.48 -28.69
C ARG A 99 0.06 -8.58 -27.60
N LEU A 100 0.82 -8.27 -26.55
CA LEU A 100 0.35 -7.47 -25.42
C LEU A 100 -0.30 -6.14 -25.85
N PRO A 101 0.35 -5.26 -26.65
CA PRO A 101 -0.26 -3.99 -27.04
C PRO A 101 -1.52 -4.18 -27.90
N LEU A 102 -1.53 -5.19 -28.79
CA LEU A 102 -2.67 -5.51 -29.65
C LEU A 102 -3.86 -5.99 -28.81
N ASN A 103 -3.62 -6.92 -27.89
CA ASN A 103 -4.63 -7.45 -26.98
C ASN A 103 -5.17 -6.36 -26.05
N LEU A 104 -4.31 -5.47 -25.55
CA LEU A 104 -4.74 -4.35 -24.71
C LEU A 104 -5.63 -3.37 -25.47
N ALA A 105 -5.28 -3.03 -26.71
CA ALA A 105 -6.14 -2.20 -27.55
C ALA A 105 -7.50 -2.88 -27.81
N ALA A 106 -7.48 -4.14 -28.22
CA ALA A 106 -8.69 -4.92 -28.48
C ALA A 106 -9.61 -4.99 -27.25
N VAL A 107 -9.05 -5.19 -26.06
CA VAL A 107 -9.83 -5.36 -24.83
C VAL A 107 -10.29 -4.03 -24.23
N GLN A 108 -9.44 -2.99 -24.23
CA GLN A 108 -9.73 -1.74 -23.53
C GLN A 108 -10.34 -0.64 -24.40
N VAL A 109 -10.00 -0.63 -25.69
CA VAL A 109 -10.41 0.41 -26.64
C VAL A 109 -11.58 -0.09 -27.46
N ASP A 110 -11.49 -1.29 -28.02
CA ASP A 110 -12.47 -1.75 -29.00
C ASP A 110 -13.74 -2.32 -28.36
N GLN A 111 -13.69 -2.65 -27.06
CA GLN A 111 -14.80 -3.25 -26.32
C GLN A 111 -15.23 -2.38 -25.13
N ALA A 112 -16.45 -2.60 -24.66
CA ALA A 112 -16.97 -2.02 -23.42
C ALA A 112 -16.27 -2.68 -22.22
N TYR A 113 -15.09 -2.17 -21.89
CA TYR A 113 -14.25 -2.68 -20.82
C TYR A 113 -14.84 -2.37 -19.43
N PRO A 114 -14.78 -3.28 -18.44
CA PRO A 114 -15.45 -3.14 -17.15
C PRO A 114 -14.70 -2.19 -16.19
N TRP A 115 -14.64 -0.90 -16.55
CA TRP A 115 -13.95 0.14 -15.79
C TRP A 115 -14.52 0.29 -14.37
N GLU A 116 -15.80 -0.02 -14.13
CA GLU A 116 -16.44 0.00 -12.80
C GLU A 116 -15.80 -0.96 -11.79
N ARG A 117 -15.10 -1.99 -12.27
CA ARG A 117 -14.38 -2.95 -11.43
C ARG A 117 -12.95 -2.55 -11.15
N HIS A 118 -12.43 -1.55 -11.86
CA HIS A 118 -11.06 -1.08 -11.69
C HIS A 118 -10.97 -0.05 -10.58
N VAL A 119 -10.05 -0.27 -9.64
CA VAL A 119 -9.81 0.61 -8.51
C VAL A 119 -8.57 1.46 -8.77
N THR A 120 -8.58 2.16 -9.91
CA THR A 120 -7.48 3.01 -10.37
C THR A 120 -7.96 4.43 -10.63
N LEU A 121 -7.06 5.41 -10.57
CA LEU A 121 -7.39 6.81 -10.86
C LEU A 121 -7.89 6.99 -12.29
N GLN A 122 -7.31 6.26 -13.24
CA GLN A 122 -7.76 6.26 -14.64
C GLN A 122 -9.19 5.76 -14.79
N ALA A 123 -9.54 4.68 -14.12
CA ALA A 123 -10.90 4.14 -14.18
C ALA A 123 -11.91 5.13 -13.57
N PHE A 124 -11.56 5.76 -12.45
CA PHE A 124 -12.40 6.78 -11.81
C PHE A 124 -12.69 7.96 -12.75
N TRP A 125 -11.65 8.59 -13.31
CA TRP A 125 -11.83 9.73 -14.20
C TRP A 125 -12.52 9.34 -15.50
N ARG A 126 -12.25 8.14 -16.03
CA ARG A 126 -12.93 7.64 -17.22
C ARG A 126 -14.42 7.45 -17.01
N LEU A 127 -14.83 6.78 -15.94
CA LEU A 127 -16.24 6.58 -15.64
C LEU A 127 -16.96 7.91 -15.43
N LEU A 128 -16.31 8.86 -14.76
CA LEU A 128 -16.88 10.17 -14.48
C LEU A 128 -17.10 11.01 -15.76
N TYR A 129 -16.16 11.00 -16.70
CA TYR A 129 -16.20 11.88 -17.88
C TYR A 129 -16.66 11.21 -19.18
N GLN A 130 -16.34 9.92 -19.39
CA GLN A 130 -16.61 9.18 -20.63
C GLN A 130 -17.61 8.03 -20.43
N GLY A 131 -17.92 7.67 -19.19
CA GLY A 131 -18.78 6.53 -18.88
C GLY A 131 -18.17 5.18 -19.26
N ARG A 132 -19.03 4.24 -19.68
CA ARG A 132 -18.67 2.83 -20.00
C ARG A 132 -18.46 2.55 -21.49
N GLY A 133 -18.51 3.59 -22.33
CA GLY A 133 -18.34 3.44 -23.77
C GLY A 133 -16.98 2.84 -24.14
N ALA A 134 -16.94 2.14 -25.27
CA ALA A 134 -15.70 1.79 -25.95
C ALA A 134 -14.97 3.07 -26.42
N GLY A 135 -13.67 2.98 -26.63
CA GLY A 135 -12.83 4.06 -27.13
C GLY A 135 -11.66 4.42 -26.21
N GLN A 136 -10.73 5.22 -26.73
CA GLN A 136 -9.54 5.62 -25.97
C GLN A 136 -9.87 6.58 -24.82
N PRO A 137 -9.09 6.56 -23.72
CA PRO A 137 -9.19 7.58 -22.67
C PRO A 137 -9.01 8.97 -23.27
N SER A 138 -9.93 9.90 -22.97
CA SER A 138 -9.81 11.28 -23.45
C SER A 138 -8.58 11.96 -22.83
N GLY A 139 -8.07 13.01 -23.49
CA GLY A 139 -6.96 13.80 -22.96
C GLY A 139 -7.21 14.33 -21.53
N VAL A 140 -8.46 14.70 -21.22
CA VAL A 140 -8.87 15.15 -19.87
C VAL A 140 -8.74 14.01 -18.86
N VAL A 141 -9.22 12.82 -19.18
CA VAL A 141 -9.12 11.62 -18.31
C VAL A 141 -7.65 11.30 -18.03
N SER A 142 -6.82 11.26 -19.08
CA SER A 142 -5.39 10.97 -18.95
C SER A 142 -4.67 12.02 -18.09
N LEU A 143 -4.95 13.31 -18.32
CA LEU A 143 -4.34 14.41 -17.55
C LEU A 143 -4.74 14.37 -16.07
N MET A 144 -6.03 14.23 -15.75
CA MET A 144 -6.50 14.17 -14.36
C MET A 144 -5.95 12.95 -13.62
N SER A 145 -5.85 11.81 -14.32
CA SER A 145 -5.26 10.59 -13.79
C SER A 145 -3.79 10.78 -13.47
N LEU A 146 -3.03 11.38 -14.38
CA LEU A 146 -1.61 11.66 -14.21
C LEU A 146 -1.38 12.64 -13.05
N LEU A 147 -2.10 13.75 -12.98
CA LEU A 147 -1.97 14.73 -11.89
C LEU A 147 -2.27 14.10 -10.53
N SER A 148 -3.35 13.31 -10.45
CA SER A 148 -3.75 12.61 -9.22
C SER A 148 -2.68 11.58 -8.80
N ALA A 149 -2.14 10.83 -9.76
CA ALA A 149 -1.09 9.84 -9.51
C ALA A 149 0.22 10.52 -9.08
N MET A 150 0.61 11.63 -9.72
CA MET A 150 1.80 12.39 -9.34
C MET A 150 1.68 12.95 -7.92
N LEU A 151 0.51 13.45 -7.52
CA LEU A 151 0.29 13.95 -6.15
C LEU A 151 0.50 12.84 -5.11
N LEU A 152 -0.11 11.67 -5.31
CA LEU A 152 0.04 10.53 -4.40
C LEU A 152 1.47 9.97 -4.43
N GLY A 153 2.09 9.90 -5.61
CA GLY A 153 3.47 9.45 -5.80
C GLY A 153 4.46 10.37 -5.08
N ALA A 154 4.31 11.69 -5.22
CA ALA A 154 5.14 12.67 -4.52
C ALA A 154 4.97 12.59 -3.00
N GLY A 155 3.73 12.40 -2.53
CA GLY A 155 3.46 12.15 -1.12
C GLY A 155 4.17 10.91 -0.59
N LEU A 156 4.09 9.80 -1.32
CA LEU A 156 4.74 8.53 -0.95
C LEU A 156 6.28 8.62 -0.98
N LEU A 157 6.86 9.31 -1.97
CA LEU A 157 8.30 9.59 -2.03
C LEU A 157 8.75 10.44 -0.84
N THR A 158 7.96 11.47 -0.48
CA THR A 158 8.22 12.30 0.70
C THR A 158 8.18 11.47 1.99
N ALA A 159 7.19 10.57 2.12
CA ALA A 159 7.09 9.66 3.25
C ALA A 159 8.30 8.70 3.32
N CYS A 160 8.74 8.18 2.17
CA CYS A 160 9.91 7.31 2.09
C CYS A 160 11.19 8.05 2.52
N TRP A 161 11.40 9.27 2.02
CA TRP A 161 12.56 10.08 2.37
C TRP A 161 12.57 10.42 3.88
N ARG A 162 11.43 10.87 4.42
CA ARG A 162 11.32 11.17 5.85
C ARG A 162 11.49 9.95 6.75
N SER A 163 11.05 8.77 6.30
CA SER A 163 11.24 7.52 7.03
C SER A 163 12.72 7.07 7.07
N GLY A 164 13.54 7.50 6.11
CA GLY A 164 14.95 7.13 6.01
C GLY A 164 15.90 8.01 6.83
N ALA A 165 15.47 9.19 7.25
CA ALA A 165 16.25 10.05 8.12
C ALA A 165 16.42 9.38 9.50
N ASP A 166 17.67 9.24 9.95
CA ASP A 166 18.00 8.66 11.26
C ASP A 166 17.39 9.50 12.37
N HIS A 167 16.25 9.03 12.88
CA HIS A 167 15.59 9.60 14.05
C HIS A 167 15.73 8.60 15.19
N ALA A 168 16.29 9.05 16.31
CA ALA A 168 16.26 8.29 17.55
C ALA A 168 14.82 7.91 17.92
N ASP A 169 14.66 6.79 18.61
CA ASP A 169 13.36 6.43 19.19
C ASP A 169 13.00 7.47 20.26
N ASP A 170 11.76 7.96 20.20
CA ASP A 170 11.26 8.97 21.14
C ASP A 170 10.45 8.26 22.24
N CYS A 171 11.03 8.20 23.44
CA CYS A 171 10.41 7.56 24.59
C CYS A 171 9.14 8.28 25.09
N TRP A 172 8.96 9.56 24.77
CA TRP A 172 7.84 10.37 25.25
C TRP A 172 6.62 10.24 24.35
N THR A 173 6.82 10.22 23.02
CA THR A 173 5.72 10.00 22.06
C THR A 173 5.47 8.51 21.80
N GLY A 174 6.41 7.65 22.18
CA GLY A 174 6.42 6.23 21.83
C GLY A 174 6.64 6.00 20.34
N GLU A 175 7.12 7.00 19.61
CA GLU A 175 7.41 6.90 18.18
C GLU A 175 8.73 6.16 17.99
N THR A 176 8.68 5.02 17.31
CA THR A 176 9.87 4.18 17.05
C THR A 176 10.14 4.07 15.56
N ALA A 177 11.40 3.79 15.19
CA ALA A 177 11.75 3.49 13.80
C ALA A 177 10.91 2.34 13.21
N ALA A 178 10.53 1.36 14.03
CA ALA A 178 9.65 0.27 13.63
C ALA A 178 8.24 0.76 13.27
N ARG A 179 7.63 1.65 14.08
CA ARG A 179 6.31 2.23 13.78
C ARG A 179 6.32 3.09 12.52
N ARG A 180 7.34 3.93 12.33
CA ARG A 180 7.50 4.74 11.11
C ARG A 180 7.56 3.85 9.86
N ARG A 181 8.33 2.77 9.93
CA ARG A 181 8.41 1.79 8.83
C ARG A 181 7.07 1.10 8.57
N ASP A 182 6.36 0.66 9.62
CA ASP A 182 5.04 0.03 9.45
C ASP A 182 4.03 1.00 8.79
N ARG A 183 4.09 2.31 9.13
CA ARG A 183 3.29 3.35 8.46
C ARG A 183 3.67 3.54 7.00
N LEU A 184 4.97 3.55 6.67
CA LEU A 184 5.43 3.63 5.27
C LEU A 184 4.93 2.42 4.47
N ILE A 185 5.11 1.20 4.98
CA ILE A 185 4.63 -0.03 4.35
C ILE A 185 3.12 0.03 4.11
N CYS A 186 2.36 0.45 5.14
CA CYS A 186 0.92 0.62 5.06
C CYS A 186 0.52 1.61 3.96
N ALA A 187 1.15 2.79 3.93
CA ALA A 187 0.91 3.80 2.90
C ALA A 187 1.26 3.28 1.49
N THR A 188 2.36 2.53 1.32
CA THR A 188 2.73 1.92 0.04
C THR A 188 1.66 0.95 -0.46
N ILE A 189 1.19 0.03 0.39
CA ILE A 189 0.18 -0.96 0.01
C ILE A 189 -1.14 -0.27 -0.39
N LEU A 190 -1.57 0.73 0.38
CA LEU A 190 -2.83 1.45 0.14
C LEU A 190 -2.79 2.32 -1.12
N THR A 191 -1.62 2.85 -1.43
CA THR A 191 -1.42 3.74 -2.58
C THR A 191 -1.19 2.97 -3.89
N THR A 192 -0.75 1.71 -3.81
CA THR A 192 -0.44 0.87 -4.98
C THR A 192 -1.61 0.76 -5.98
N PRO A 193 -2.86 0.46 -5.57
CA PRO A 193 -4.00 0.38 -6.49
C PRO A 193 -4.27 1.68 -7.27
N LEU A 194 -4.00 2.83 -6.63
CA LEU A 194 -4.27 4.13 -7.21
C LEU A 194 -3.21 4.53 -8.25
N LEU A 195 -1.96 4.14 -8.02
CA LEU A 195 -0.82 4.48 -8.90
C LEU A 195 -0.65 3.51 -10.07
N MET A 196 -1.01 2.24 -9.88
CA MET A 196 -0.78 1.21 -10.89
C MET A 196 -2.03 0.97 -11.74
N PRO A 197 -1.88 0.81 -13.06
CA PRO A 197 -2.99 0.42 -13.90
C PRO A 197 -3.40 -1.03 -13.61
N PHE A 198 -4.60 -1.42 -14.07
CA PHE A 198 -5.09 -2.81 -14.01
C PHE A 198 -5.24 -3.40 -12.59
N TYR A 199 -5.65 -2.57 -11.63
CA TYR A 199 -6.02 -3.05 -10.29
C TYR A 199 -7.53 -3.29 -10.21
N PHE A 200 -7.94 -4.53 -9.94
CA PHE A 200 -9.35 -4.92 -9.84
C PHE A 200 -9.85 -4.96 -8.39
N ASP A 201 -11.17 -4.94 -8.23
CA ASP A 201 -11.87 -5.03 -6.95
C ASP A 201 -11.44 -6.24 -6.09
N TYR A 202 -11.25 -7.41 -6.69
CA TYR A 202 -10.79 -8.60 -5.97
C TYR A 202 -9.36 -8.46 -5.41
N ASP A 203 -8.49 -7.70 -6.07
CA ASP A 203 -7.11 -7.48 -5.58
C ASP A 203 -7.07 -6.58 -4.34
N LEU A 204 -8.17 -5.89 -4.00
CA LEU A 204 -8.26 -5.13 -2.74
C LEU A 204 -8.20 -6.00 -1.49
N LEU A 205 -8.30 -7.32 -1.62
CA LEU A 205 -7.96 -8.25 -0.54
C LEU A 205 -6.55 -7.98 0.01
N LEU A 206 -5.62 -7.51 -0.82
CA LEU A 206 -4.24 -7.18 -0.43
C LEU A 206 -4.16 -6.04 0.59
N LEU A 207 -5.19 -5.21 0.68
CA LEU A 207 -5.29 -4.15 1.69
C LEU A 207 -5.40 -4.70 3.12
N SER A 208 -5.69 -6.00 3.29
CA SER A 208 -5.72 -6.64 4.62
C SER A 208 -4.36 -6.56 5.32
N ALA A 209 -3.26 -6.62 4.59
CA ALA A 209 -1.91 -6.47 5.17
C ALA A 209 -1.74 -5.07 5.78
N ALA A 210 -2.17 -4.02 5.07
CA ALA A 210 -2.16 -2.65 5.59
C ALA A 210 -3.10 -2.47 6.79
N ALA A 211 -4.30 -3.08 6.73
CA ALA A 211 -5.26 -3.04 7.83
C ALA A 211 -4.71 -3.68 9.11
N VAL A 212 -3.98 -4.80 9.01
CA VAL A 212 -3.32 -5.45 10.15
C VAL A 212 -2.22 -4.58 10.75
N LEU A 213 -1.40 -3.92 9.92
CA LEU A 213 -0.38 -2.98 10.41
C LEU A 213 -1.01 -1.80 11.15
N LEU A 214 -2.08 -1.23 10.58
CA LEU A 214 -2.84 -0.16 11.22
C LEU A 214 -3.45 -0.60 12.55
N ALA A 215 -4.09 -1.77 12.58
CA ALA A 215 -4.69 -2.32 13.79
C ALA A 215 -3.65 -2.58 14.88
N GLY A 216 -2.49 -3.15 14.53
CA GLY A 216 -1.39 -3.36 15.48
C GLY A 216 -0.88 -2.07 16.10
N GLU A 217 -0.79 -0.98 15.33
CA GLU A 217 -0.44 0.33 15.86
C GLU A 217 -1.50 0.88 16.81
N LEU A 218 -2.79 0.78 16.44
CA LEU A 218 -3.91 1.26 17.27
C LEU A 218 -4.01 0.48 18.60
N LEU A 219 -3.78 -0.83 18.58
CA LEU A 219 -3.79 -1.69 19.76
C LEU A 219 -2.58 -1.49 20.67
N SER A 220 -1.46 -0.96 20.14
CA SER A 220 -0.24 -0.70 20.93
C SER A 220 -0.29 0.62 21.70
N ARG A 221 -1.45 1.26 21.80
CA ARG A 221 -1.63 2.54 22.48
C ARG A 221 -1.99 2.34 23.95
N PRO A 222 -1.60 3.28 24.84
CA PRO A 222 -2.03 3.24 26.23
C PRO A 222 -3.56 3.27 26.35
N ASP A 223 -4.10 2.50 27.29
CA ASP A 223 -5.53 2.50 27.58
C ASP A 223 -6.02 3.92 27.92
N GLY A 224 -7.16 4.30 27.34
CA GLY A 224 -7.76 5.62 27.54
C GLY A 224 -7.16 6.76 26.69
N ALA A 225 -6.13 6.51 25.87
CA ALA A 225 -5.62 7.49 24.93
C ALA A 225 -6.72 7.88 23.91
N ARG A 226 -7.07 9.17 23.84
CA ARG A 226 -8.09 9.66 22.90
C ARG A 226 -7.57 9.58 21.46
N TYR A 227 -8.42 9.12 20.55
CA TYR A 227 -8.10 9.13 19.11
C TYR A 227 -8.09 10.57 18.56
N GLU A 228 -7.02 10.91 17.83
CA GLU A 228 -6.98 12.16 17.07
C GLU A 228 -8.14 12.20 16.05
N PRO A 229 -8.68 13.39 15.71
CA PRO A 229 -9.72 13.51 14.69
C PRO A 229 -9.37 12.84 13.35
N THR A 230 -8.10 12.96 12.93
CA THR A 230 -7.58 12.34 11.71
C THR A 230 -7.63 10.82 11.75
N GLN A 231 -7.44 10.21 12.92
CA GLN A 231 -7.51 8.76 13.10
C GLN A 231 -8.93 8.26 13.16
N ARG A 232 -9.84 9.02 13.80
CA ARG A 232 -11.27 8.73 13.75
C ARG A 232 -11.78 8.76 12.32
N LEU A 233 -11.36 9.77 11.54
CA LEU A 233 -11.66 9.85 10.11
C LEU A 233 -11.10 8.63 9.38
N LEU A 234 -9.82 8.29 9.57
CA LEU A 234 -9.19 7.12 8.94
C LEU A 234 -9.96 5.81 9.23
N ILE A 235 -10.29 5.55 10.50
CA ILE A 235 -11.06 4.36 10.90
C ILE A 235 -12.46 4.39 10.26
N GLY A 236 -13.13 5.53 10.31
CA GLY A 236 -14.43 5.71 9.68
C GLY A 236 -14.39 5.45 8.17
N THR A 237 -13.37 5.94 7.46
CA THR A 237 -13.20 5.71 6.02
C THR A 237 -12.89 4.24 5.71
N TRP A 238 -12.15 3.53 6.57
CA TRP A 238 -11.95 2.08 6.44
C TRP A 238 -13.24 1.27 6.59
N ILE A 239 -14.06 1.62 7.59
CA ILE A 239 -15.37 0.98 7.79
C ILE A 239 -16.27 1.27 6.58
N GLY A 240 -16.29 2.53 6.12
CA GLY A 240 -17.01 2.95 4.93
C GLY A 240 -16.57 2.20 3.67
N LEU A 241 -15.25 2.06 3.46
CA LEU A 241 -14.69 1.28 2.36
C LEU A 241 -15.13 -0.18 2.43
N TYR A 242 -15.02 -0.82 3.59
CA TYR A 242 -15.44 -2.22 3.77
C TYR A 242 -16.92 -2.43 3.43
N GLY A 243 -17.80 -1.55 3.93
CA GLY A 243 -19.22 -1.59 3.61
C GLY A 243 -19.50 -1.33 2.13
N TRP A 244 -18.81 -0.36 1.54
CA TRP A 244 -18.96 0.01 0.14
C TRP A 244 -18.56 -1.11 -0.82
N LEU A 245 -17.51 -1.86 -0.50
CA LEU A 245 -17.05 -2.99 -1.34
C LEU A 245 -18.12 -4.08 -1.54
N MET A 246 -19.15 -4.14 -0.69
CA MET A 246 -20.28 -5.06 -0.84
C MET A 246 -21.19 -4.72 -2.03
N VAL A 247 -21.22 -3.44 -2.42
CA VAL A 247 -22.16 -2.89 -3.41
C VAL A 247 -21.46 -2.11 -4.53
N ASN A 248 -20.12 -2.08 -4.54
CA ASN A 248 -19.33 -1.21 -5.41
C ASN A 248 -19.64 -1.38 -6.89
N ALA A 249 -19.51 -2.60 -7.44
CA ALA A 249 -19.65 -2.83 -8.87
C ALA A 249 -21.02 -2.39 -9.45
N PRO A 250 -22.18 -2.81 -8.91
CA PRO A 250 -23.46 -2.39 -9.45
C PRO A 250 -23.72 -0.88 -9.29
N LEU A 251 -23.30 -0.28 -8.17
CA LEU A 251 -23.49 1.16 -7.96
C LEU A 251 -22.56 2.01 -8.81
N ALA A 252 -21.31 1.60 -9.01
CA ALA A 252 -20.38 2.28 -9.91
C ALA A 252 -20.85 2.18 -11.36
N ALA A 253 -21.38 1.02 -11.77
CA ALA A 253 -21.98 0.85 -13.11
C ALA A 253 -23.21 1.74 -13.34
N ALA A 254 -24.03 1.94 -12.31
CA ALA A 254 -25.25 2.75 -12.38
C ALA A 254 -24.99 4.26 -12.28
N SER A 255 -24.09 4.68 -11.38
CA SER A 255 -23.83 6.09 -11.08
C SER A 255 -22.74 6.73 -11.95
N GLY A 256 -21.86 5.92 -12.55
CA GLY A 256 -20.64 6.42 -13.20
C GLY A 256 -19.57 6.91 -12.21
N ILE A 257 -19.77 6.70 -10.90
CA ILE A 257 -18.83 7.13 -9.86
C ILE A 257 -18.28 5.92 -9.11
N ASN A 258 -16.96 5.75 -9.15
CA ASN A 258 -16.29 4.72 -8.37
C ASN A 258 -15.86 5.25 -6.99
N LEU A 259 -16.77 5.20 -6.02
CA LEU A 259 -16.54 5.70 -4.65
C LEU A 259 -15.40 4.96 -3.93
N THR A 260 -15.08 3.72 -4.34
CA THR A 260 -13.93 2.97 -3.81
C THR A 260 -12.63 3.76 -4.00
N VAL A 261 -12.45 4.40 -5.16
CA VAL A 261 -11.25 5.19 -5.46
C VAL A 261 -11.15 6.43 -4.58
N LEU A 262 -12.28 7.07 -4.26
CA LEU A 262 -12.32 8.25 -3.37
C LEU A 262 -12.03 7.88 -1.92
N LEU A 263 -12.64 6.78 -1.42
CA LEU A 263 -12.42 6.28 -0.07
C LEU A 263 -10.97 5.80 0.09
N LEU A 264 -10.46 5.04 -0.87
CA LEU A 264 -9.07 4.59 -0.88
C LEU A 264 -8.09 5.76 -1.02
N GLY A 265 -8.39 6.74 -1.87
CA GLY A 265 -7.61 7.98 -1.99
C GLY A 265 -7.50 8.74 -0.67
N THR A 266 -8.60 8.81 0.08
CA THR A 266 -8.64 9.43 1.42
C THR A 266 -7.80 8.63 2.42
N ILE A 267 -7.95 7.31 2.46
CA ILE A 267 -7.16 6.43 3.33
C ILE A 267 -5.65 6.53 3.01
N SER A 268 -5.29 6.51 1.73
CA SER A 268 -3.92 6.67 1.25
C SER A 268 -3.35 8.04 1.61
N GLY A 269 -4.08 9.12 1.37
CA GLY A 269 -3.66 10.47 1.77
C GLY A 269 -3.43 10.60 3.28
N LEU A 270 -4.35 10.09 4.10
CA LEU A 270 -4.21 10.10 5.57
C LEU A 270 -3.04 9.26 6.06
N THR A 271 -2.78 8.09 5.45
CA THR A 271 -1.66 7.22 5.83
C THR A 271 -0.31 7.76 5.36
N ILE A 272 -0.23 8.35 4.16
CA ILE A 272 0.94 9.11 3.70
C ILE A 272 1.22 10.27 4.65
N TRP A 273 0.21 11.07 4.99
CA TRP A 273 0.37 12.19 5.92
C TRP A 273 0.90 11.72 7.28
N ARG A 274 0.38 10.62 7.82
CA ARG A 274 0.88 10.00 9.06
C ARG A 274 2.31 9.49 8.95
N ALA A 275 2.70 8.91 7.82
CA ALA A 275 4.07 8.49 7.56
C ALA A 275 5.05 9.67 7.43
N CYS A 276 4.55 10.83 6.97
CA CYS A 276 5.33 12.06 6.85
C CYS A 276 5.48 12.85 8.16
N ARG A 277 4.64 12.64 9.18
CA ARG A 277 4.79 13.36 10.47
C ARG A 277 6.03 12.83 11.19
N ALA A 278 7.05 13.67 11.33
CA ALA A 278 8.01 13.52 12.41
C ALA A 278 7.21 13.54 13.72
N GLY A 279 7.55 12.66 14.67
CA GLY A 279 6.93 12.67 15.99
C GLY A 279 6.90 14.12 16.45
N VAL A 280 5.70 14.68 16.65
CA VAL A 280 5.58 16.04 17.15
C VAL A 280 6.18 15.95 18.54
N SER A 281 7.44 16.34 18.67
CA SER A 281 8.06 16.62 19.95
C SER A 281 7.05 17.51 20.63
N THR A 282 6.39 17.01 21.67
CA THR A 282 5.44 17.78 22.46
C THR A 282 6.22 18.96 22.96
N GLY A 283 6.11 20.08 22.24
CA GLY A 283 6.92 21.25 22.48
C GLY A 283 6.62 21.72 23.88
N GLY A 284 7.62 21.61 24.75
CA GLY A 284 7.79 22.52 25.88
C GLY A 284 6.63 22.68 26.85
N LEU A 285 5.71 21.71 26.97
CA LEU A 285 5.11 21.47 28.28
C LEU A 285 6.21 20.79 29.10
N ALA A 286 7.15 21.63 29.55
CA ALA A 286 7.95 21.35 30.72
C ALA A 286 6.94 20.99 31.80
N ILE A 287 6.66 19.68 31.94
CA ILE A 287 6.11 19.18 33.18
C ILE A 287 7.13 19.70 34.20
N PRO A 288 6.74 20.62 35.10
CA PRO A 288 7.66 21.12 36.11
C PRO A 288 8.25 19.87 36.74
N SER A 289 9.56 19.71 36.59
CA SER A 289 10.29 18.58 37.16
C SER A 289 9.75 18.44 38.58
N PRO A 290 9.10 17.32 38.95
CA PRO A 290 8.62 17.17 40.31
C PRO A 290 9.84 17.40 41.17
N VAL A 291 9.83 18.53 41.86
CA VAL A 291 10.89 19.02 42.72
C VAL A 291 11.35 17.80 43.50
N LEU A 292 12.55 17.33 43.15
CA LEU A 292 13.26 16.23 43.81
C LEU A 292 13.68 16.75 45.18
N ASP A 293 12.69 16.97 46.04
CA ASP A 293 12.86 17.26 47.45
C ASP A 293 12.28 16.09 48.26
N ARG A 294 12.70 14.89 47.86
CA ARG A 294 12.67 13.72 48.74
C ARG A 294 14.11 13.28 48.98
N PRO A 295 14.76 13.75 50.06
CA PRO A 295 16.00 13.16 50.52
C PRO A 295 15.72 11.70 50.90
N GLY A 296 16.37 10.74 50.23
CA GLY A 296 16.46 9.36 50.76
C GLY A 296 16.25 8.17 49.84
N ARG A 297 16.09 8.30 48.50
CA ARG A 297 16.12 7.12 47.61
C ARG A 297 17.36 7.09 46.74
N GLN A 298 18.38 6.39 47.24
CA GLN A 298 19.54 5.97 46.45
C GLN A 298 19.06 5.04 45.33
N TYR A 299 19.15 5.49 44.08
CA TYR A 299 19.04 4.62 42.92
C TYR A 299 20.36 3.86 42.75
N VAL A 300 20.32 2.54 42.97
CA VAL A 300 21.42 1.64 42.66
C VAL A 300 21.54 1.54 41.14
N ILE A 301 22.53 2.23 40.58
CA ILE A 301 22.93 2.09 39.17
C ILE A 301 23.64 0.75 39.05
N VAL A 302 22.93 -0.28 38.59
CA VAL A 302 23.55 -1.55 38.21
C VAL A 302 24.27 -1.33 36.87
N ARG A 303 25.57 -1.00 36.93
CA ARG A 303 26.47 -1.12 35.78
C ARG A 303 26.57 -2.59 35.40
N ARG A 304 26.08 -2.96 34.22
CA ARG A 304 26.47 -4.22 33.59
C ARG A 304 27.94 -4.10 33.19
N ALA A 305 28.77 -4.98 33.76
CA ALA A 305 30.14 -5.20 33.32
C ALA A 305 30.14 -5.84 31.92
N ALA A 306 31.19 -5.52 31.17
CA ALA A 306 31.45 -5.84 29.77
C ALA A 306 31.43 -7.34 29.45
#